data_AF-A0A315EMS0-F1
#
_entry.id   AF-A0A315EMS0-F1
#
_cell.length_a   1.000
_cell.length_b   1.000
_cell.length_c   1.000
_cell.angle_alpha   90.00
_cell.angle_beta   90.00
_cell.angle_gamma   90.00
#
_symmetry.space_group_name_H-M   'P 1'
#
loop_
_entity.id
_entity.type
_entity.pdbx_description
1 polymer ?
#
loop_
_entity_poly.entity_id
_entity_poly.type
_entity_poly.pdbx_seq_one_letter_code
_entity_poly.pdbx_strand_id
1 'polypeptide(L)' 'MTDANQILTERLVDAREAAYCLKVPIYLLTHPKERQRLGLPHYRVGKMVRFKVSELMAWMQAKAEAEAKGESSDA' A
#
# COMPACT_ATOMS: atom_id res chain seq x y z
N MET A 1 -3.86 -17.87 8.97
CA MET A 1 -5.24 -17.34 8.91
C MET A 1 -5.19 -15.96 9.54
N THR A 2 -5.29 -14.90 8.76
CA THR A 2 -5.21 -13.52 9.27
C THR A 2 -6.47 -13.22 10.06
N ASP A 3 -6.30 -12.90 11.34
CA ASP A 3 -7.39 -12.73 12.29
C ASP A 3 -8.23 -11.49 11.90
N ALA A 4 -9.50 -11.69 11.58
CA ALA A 4 -10.39 -10.61 11.12
C ALA A 4 -10.53 -9.48 12.15
N ASN A 5 -10.33 -9.79 13.43
CA ASN A 5 -10.26 -8.78 14.48
C ASN A 5 -9.02 -7.90 14.36
N GLN A 6 -7.85 -8.45 14.01
CA GLN A 6 -6.63 -7.67 13.80
C GLN A 6 -6.78 -6.66 12.65
N ILE A 7 -7.60 -7.00 11.64
CA ILE A 7 -7.96 -6.14 10.51
C ILE A 7 -8.90 -4.99 10.92
N LEU A 8 -9.73 -5.19 11.95
CA LEU A 8 -10.68 -4.20 12.47
C LEU A 8 -10.06 -3.28 13.54
N THR A 9 -9.05 -3.76 14.29
CA THR A 9 -8.29 -2.93 15.25
C THR A 9 -7.14 -2.16 14.61
N GLU A 10 -6.89 -2.37 13.32
CA GLU A 10 -5.70 -1.81 12.70
C GLU A 10 -5.79 -0.28 12.56
N ARG A 11 -4.74 0.40 13.03
CA ARG A 11 -4.63 1.86 12.94
C ARG A 11 -4.51 2.28 11.48
N LEU A 12 -5.51 3.04 11.04
CA LEU A 12 -5.49 3.75 9.76
C LEU A 12 -4.50 4.93 9.80
N VAL A 13 -3.44 4.80 9.01
CA VAL A 13 -2.39 5.82 8.90
C VAL A 13 -2.69 6.82 7.78
N ASP A 14 -2.10 8.01 7.87
CA ASP A 14 -2.20 9.02 6.82
C ASP A 14 -1.17 8.79 5.69
N ALA A 15 -1.19 9.63 4.66
CA ALA A 15 -0.28 9.52 3.53
C ALA A 15 1.20 9.72 3.91
N ARG A 16 1.50 10.48 4.99
CA ARG A 16 2.86 10.75 5.44
C ARG A 16 3.43 9.55 6.17
N GLU A 17 2.68 9.00 7.11
CA GLU A 17 3.02 7.77 7.81
C GLU A 17 3.16 6.61 6.81
N ALA A 18 2.22 6.47 5.86
CA ALA A 18 2.31 5.47 4.80
C ALA A 18 3.56 5.63 3.93
N ALA A 19 3.92 6.87 3.54
CA ALA A 19 5.12 7.15 2.77
C ALA A 19 6.39 6.73 3.51
N TYR A 20 6.43 7.00 4.82
CA TYR A 20 7.53 6.59 5.68
C TYR A 20 7.63 5.07 5.81
N CYS A 21 6.51 4.37 6.01
CA CYS A 21 6.47 2.91 6.11
C CYS A 21 6.94 2.22 4.83
N LEU A 22 6.48 2.71 3.67
CA LEU A 22 6.84 2.17 2.35
C LEU A 22 8.22 2.65 1.85
N LYS A 23 8.81 3.65 2.51
CA LYS A 23 10.00 4.39 2.02
C LYS A 23 9.84 4.91 0.59
N VAL A 24 8.62 5.37 0.25
CA VAL A 24 8.31 5.93 -1.07
C VAL A 24 7.99 7.42 -0.98
N PRO A 25 8.11 8.18 -2.08
CA PRO A 25 7.69 9.57 -2.09
C PRO A 25 6.20 9.75 -1.79
N ILE A 26 5.88 10.68 -0.88
CA ILE A 26 4.50 10.96 -0.44
C ILE A 26 3.55 11.34 -1.60
N TYR A 27 4.07 11.91 -2.68
CA TYR A 27 3.23 12.31 -3.82
C TYR A 27 2.54 11.12 -4.48
N LEU A 28 3.13 9.91 -4.42
CA LEU A 28 2.53 8.69 -4.93
C LEU A 28 1.26 8.29 -4.15
N LEU A 29 1.21 8.68 -2.87
CA LEU A 29 0.10 8.41 -1.97
C LEU A 29 -0.91 9.56 -1.94
N THR A 30 -0.55 10.79 -2.27
CA THR A 30 -1.48 11.93 -2.29
C THR A 30 -2.20 12.09 -3.62
N HIS A 31 -1.53 11.81 -4.74
CA HIS A 31 -2.12 11.95 -6.08
C HIS A 31 -3.01 10.74 -6.42
N PRO A 32 -4.31 10.94 -6.73
CA PRO A 32 -5.21 9.84 -7.07
C PRO A 32 -4.75 9.02 -8.28
N LYS A 33 -4.18 9.68 -9.29
CA LYS A 33 -3.68 9.01 -10.51
C LYS A 33 -2.55 8.03 -10.21
N GLU A 34 -1.56 8.45 -9.41
CA GLU A 34 -0.44 7.59 -9.03
C GLU A 34 -0.89 6.43 -8.14
N ARG A 35 -1.78 6.69 -7.17
CA ARG A 35 -2.35 5.62 -6.35
C ARG A 35 -3.06 4.56 -7.19
N GLN A 36 -3.86 5.00 -8.17
CA GLN A 36 -4.57 4.09 -9.07
C GLN A 36 -3.59 3.32 -9.96
N ARG A 37 -2.57 4.00 -10.51
CA ARG A 37 -1.52 3.37 -11.33
C ARG A 37 -0.76 2.30 -10.57
N LEU A 38 -0.48 2.52 -9.28
CA LEU A 38 0.22 1.57 -8.42
C LEU A 38 -0.70 0.48 -7.83
N GLY A 39 -2.02 0.65 -7.94
CA GLY A 39 -2.99 -0.27 -7.32
C GLY A 39 -2.91 -0.28 -5.79
N LEU A 40 -2.56 0.86 -5.17
CA LEU A 40 -2.34 0.92 -3.72
C LEU A 40 -3.66 0.75 -2.94
N PRO A 41 -3.70 -0.14 -1.92
CA PRO A 41 -4.85 -0.28 -1.03
C PRO A 41 -5.11 1.04 -0.30
N HIS A 42 -6.30 1.61 -0.45
CA HIS A 42 -6.64 2.90 0.16
C HIS A 42 -8.11 2.96 0.55
N TYR A 43 -8.37 3.68 1.65
CA TYR A 43 -9.69 3.86 2.22
C TYR A 43 -10.03 5.34 2.31
N ARG A 44 -11.28 5.71 2.00
CA ARG A 44 -11.77 7.06 2.20
C ARG A 44 -12.49 7.15 3.54
N VAL A 45 -11.96 7.97 4.44
CA VAL A 45 -12.59 8.32 5.71
C VAL A 45 -12.98 9.79 5.65
N GLY A 46 -14.24 10.04 5.25
CA GLY A 46 -14.72 11.37 4.91
C GLY A 46 -13.93 11.96 3.73
N LYS A 47 -13.23 13.07 3.98
CA LYS A 47 -12.40 13.76 2.96
C LYS A 47 -10.94 13.27 2.94
N MET A 48 -10.53 12.43 3.89
CA MET A 48 -9.15 11.96 4.01
C MET A 48 -8.97 10.59 3.37
N VAL A 49 -7.82 10.38 2.74
CA VAL A 49 -7.36 9.06 2.31
C VAL A 49 -6.54 8.47 3.45
N ARG A 50 -6.87 7.25 3.83
CA ARG A 50 -6.22 6.48 4.89
C ARG A 50 -5.73 5.15 4.34
N PHE A 51 -4.68 4.63 4.96
CA PHE A 51 -4.03 3.39 4.58
C PHE A 51 -3.95 2.45 5.78
N LYS A 52 -4.08 1.15 5.53
CA LYS A 52 -3.79 0.12 6.52
C LYS A 52 -2.35 -0.33 6.36
N VAL A 53 -1.59 -0.37 7.44
CA VAL A 53 -0.16 -0.70 7.37
C VAL A 53 0.05 -2.14 6.90
N SER A 54 -0.74 -3.10 7.38
CA SER A 54 -0.69 -4.50 6.99
C SER A 54 -0.85 -4.69 5.48
N GLU A 55 -1.85 -4.02 4.89
CA GLU A 55 -2.11 -4.09 3.46
C GLU A 55 -1.02 -3.42 2.64
N LEU A 56 -0.45 -2.32 3.13
CA LEU A 56 0.70 -1.70 2.49
C LEU A 56 1.93 -2.64 2.48
N MET A 57 2.19 -3.30 3.60
CA MET A 57 3.29 -4.27 3.71
C MET A 57 3.06 -5.49 2.80
N ALA A 58 1.84 -6.05 2.80
CA ALA A 58 1.47 -7.15 1.92
C ALA A 58 1.56 -6.77 0.44
N TRP A 59 1.09 -5.57 0.07
CA TRP A 59 1.20 -5.04 -1.29
C TRP A 59 2.66 -4.89 -1.72
N MET A 60 3.52 -4.38 -0.84
CA MET A 60 4.93 -4.18 -1.13
C MET A 60 5.66 -5.52 -1.34
N GLN A 61 5.33 -6.52 -0.53
CA GLN A 61 5.85 -7.88 -0.68
C GLN A 61 5.37 -8.52 -1.98
N ALA A 62 4.07 -8.42 -2.29
CA ALA A 62 3.52 -8.92 -3.55
C ALA A 62 4.13 -8.24 -4.78
N LYS A 63 4.43 -6.94 -4.69
CA LYS A 63 5.11 -6.19 -5.76
C LYS A 63 6.55 -6.67 -5.96
N ALA A 64 7.30 -6.88 -4.88
CA ALA A 64 8.66 -7.40 -4.96
C ALA A 64 8.70 -8.82 -5.55
N GLU A 65 7.73 -9.67 -5.19
CA GLU A 65 7.58 -11.02 -5.78
C GLU A 65 7.21 -10.97 -7.26
N ALA A 66 6.33 -10.04 -7.67
CA ALA A 66 5.96 -9.84 -9.06
C ALA A 66 7.14 -9.31 -9.90
N GLU A 67 7.93 -8.37 -9.38
CA GLU A 67 9.15 -7.87 -10.02
C GLU A 67 10.19 -8.99 -10.17
N ALA A 68 10.45 -9.75 -9.10
CA ALA A 68 11.37 -10.89 -9.13
C ALA A 68 10.94 -11.99 -10.14
N LYS A 69 9.64 -12.13 -10.39
CA LYS A 69 9.10 -13.10 -11.36
C LYS A 69 9.05 -12.57 -12.79
N GLY A 70 9.04 -11.25 -12.98
CA GLY A 70 9.07 -10.58 -14.28
C GLY A 70 10.47 -10.56 -14.93
N GLU A 71 11.53 -10.61 -14.12
CA GLU A 71 12.93 -10.60 -14.61
C GLU A 71 13.39 -11.95 -15.20
N SER A 72 12.56 -13.00 -15.15
CA SER A 72 12.92 -14.35 -15.63
C SER A 72 12.47 -14.67 -17.06
N SER A 73 11.91 -13.70 -17.80
CA SER A 73 11.40 -13.93 -19.16
C SER A 73 12.10 -13.17 -20.29
N ASP A 74 13.25 -12.54 -20.03
CA ASP A 74 14.10 -11.96 -21.09
C ASP A 74 15.43 -12.72 -21.13
N ALA A 75 15.42 -13.89 -21.80
CA ALA A 75 16.56 -14.74 -22.10
C ALA A 75 16.50 -15.18 -23.57
#